data_AF-A0A7K3Y576-F1
#
_entry.id   AF-A0A7K3Y576-F1
#
_cell.length_a   1.000
_cell.length_b   1.000
_cell.length_c   1.000
_cell.angle_alpha   90.00
_cell.angle_beta   90.00
_cell.angle_gamma   90.00
#
_symmetry.space_group_name_H-M   'P 1'
#
loop_
_entity.id
_entity.type
_entity.pdbx_description
1 polymer ?
#
loop_
_entity_poly.entity_id
_entity_poly.type
_entity_poly.pdbx_seq_one_letter_code
_entity_poly.pdbx_strand_id
1 'polypeptide(L)'
;DYGDVIIYRPNGVDSVHPIIHRALIYADAATIEQSVLGEYYRDPHGGYITKGDNNPYIDQGNLRLPGVGVVEPVEKEWIIGKALFAVPLLGYLPLHLFEFAILVIVIIIIHDLVFVRWKRKDE
;
A
#
# COMPACT_ATOMS: atom_id res chain seq x y z
N ASP A 1 3.07 -20.72 -1.35
CA ASP A 1 2.36 -19.61 -0.71
C ASP A 1 3.28 -18.40 -0.76
N TYR A 2 2.81 -17.23 -1.20
CA TYR A 2 3.70 -16.09 -1.49
C TYR A 2 4.06 -15.27 -0.23
N GLY A 3 3.42 -15.53 0.91
CA GLY A 3 3.54 -14.77 2.15
C GLY A 3 2.29 -13.93 2.44
N ASP A 4 2.11 -13.55 3.70
CA ASP A 4 0.99 -12.71 4.15
C ASP A 4 1.15 -11.27 3.66
N VAL A 5 0.06 -10.59 3.31
CA VAL A 5 0.08 -9.13 3.09
C VAL A 5 -0.12 -8.43 4.42
N ILE A 6 0.84 -7.59 4.79
CA ILE A 6 0.84 -6.83 6.03
C ILE A 6 0.76 -5.33 5.75
N ILE A 7 0.15 -4.62 6.68
CA ILE A 7 0.08 -3.16 6.71
C ILE A 7 0.97 -2.71 7.85
N TYR A 8 1.98 -1.89 7.57
CA TYR A 8 2.96 -1.49 8.58
C TYR A 8 3.35 -0.02 8.48
N ARG A 9 3.81 0.53 9.61
CA ARG A 9 4.42 1.85 9.71
C ARG A 9 5.89 1.76 9.30
N PRO A 10 6.35 2.51 8.27
CA PRO A 10 7.75 2.49 7.87
C PRO A 10 8.66 2.96 9.01
N ASN A 11 9.58 2.11 9.44
CA ASN A 11 10.53 2.33 10.56
C ASN A 11 9.83 2.83 11.83
N GLY A 12 8.60 2.36 12.09
CA GLY A 12 7.79 2.76 13.24
C GLY A 12 7.20 4.18 13.16
N VAL A 13 7.46 4.93 12.09
CA VAL A 13 7.04 6.32 11.93
C VAL A 13 5.56 6.41 11.53
N ASP A 14 4.78 7.16 12.29
CA ASP A 14 3.34 7.35 12.08
C ASP A 14 2.97 8.61 11.27
N SER A 15 3.95 9.48 11.01
CA SER A 15 3.78 10.71 10.23
C SER A 15 3.75 10.48 8.71
N VAL A 16 3.98 9.25 8.26
CA VAL A 16 3.92 8.86 6.85
C VAL A 16 2.81 7.84 6.60
N HIS A 17 2.39 7.73 5.35
CA HIS A 17 1.37 6.76 4.98
C HIS A 17 1.88 5.32 5.19
N PRO A 18 1.10 4.43 5.82
CA PRO A 18 1.47 3.03 5.97
C PRO A 18 1.70 2.32 4.63
N ILE A 19 2.55 1.30 4.65
CA ILE A 19 2.84 0.47 3.47
C ILE A 19 2.05 -0.83 3.56
N ILE A 20 1.48 -1.26 2.44
CA ILE A 20 0.74 -2.52 2.29
C ILE A 20 1.51 -3.43 1.35
N HIS A 21 2.38 -4.29 1.88
CA HIS A 21 3.23 -5.18 1.08
C HIS A 21 3.24 -6.60 1.65
N ARG A 22 3.76 -7.53 0.86
CA ARG A 22 3.84 -8.94 1.25
C ARG A 22 5.06 -9.20 2.11
N ALA A 23 4.86 -9.80 3.28
CA ALA A 23 5.92 -10.34 4.12
C ALA A 23 6.44 -11.64 3.50
N LEU A 24 7.66 -11.59 2.97
CA LEU A 24 8.29 -12.73 2.29
C LEU A 24 8.93 -13.69 3.31
N ILE A 25 9.70 -13.14 4.25
CA ILE A 25 10.45 -13.91 5.24
C ILE A 25 10.71 -13.05 6.48
N TYR A 26 10.84 -13.68 7.63
CA TYR A 26 11.38 -13.06 8.84
C TYR A 26 12.89 -13.33 8.92
N ALA A 27 13.70 -12.28 9.01
CA ALA A 27 15.14 -12.37 9.21
C ALA A 27 15.49 -11.91 10.63
N ASP A 28 16.34 -12.66 11.32
CA ASP A 28 16.86 -12.25 12.62
C ASP A 28 17.97 -11.18 12.48
N ALA A 29 18.32 -10.53 13.58
CA ALA A 29 19.31 -9.44 13.58
C ALA A 29 20.67 -9.92 13.05
N ALA A 30 21.12 -11.11 13.46
CA ALA A 30 22.39 -11.68 13.00
C ALA A 30 22.41 -11.89 11.48
N THR A 31 21.29 -12.36 10.89
CA THR A 31 21.13 -12.53 9.45
C THR A 31 21.21 -11.19 8.72
N ILE A 32 20.58 -10.14 9.27
CA ILE A 32 20.61 -8.81 8.68
C ILE A 32 22.02 -8.21 8.77
N GLU A 33 22.64 -8.25 9.94
CA GLU A 33 24.01 -7.75 10.19
C GLU A 33 25.06 -8.42 9.28
N GLN A 34 24.93 -9.72 9.03
CA GLN A 34 25.85 -10.48 8.18
C GLN A 34 25.55 -10.34 6.68
N SER A 35 24.43 -9.72 6.31
CA SER A 35 24.02 -9.51 4.93
C SER A 35 24.41 -8.11 4.43
N VAL A 36 24.31 -7.91 3.11
CA VAL A 36 24.45 -6.58 2.49
C VAL A 36 23.43 -5.56 3.01
N LEU A 37 22.33 -6.02 3.63
CA LEU A 37 21.32 -5.12 4.21
C LEU A 37 21.85 -4.40 5.44
N GLY A 38 22.74 -5.03 6.22
CA GLY A 38 23.34 -4.44 7.42
C GLY A 38 24.08 -3.12 7.14
N GLU A 39 24.64 -2.96 5.94
CA GLU A 39 25.33 -1.73 5.53
C GLU A 39 24.38 -0.52 5.34
N TYR A 40 23.08 -0.76 5.13
CA TYR A 40 22.10 0.30 4.93
C TYR A 40 21.58 0.89 6.25
N TYR A 41 21.79 0.21 7.37
CA TYR A 41 21.14 0.51 8.65
C TYR A 41 22.14 0.93 9.71
N ARG A 42 21.79 1.98 10.47
CA ARG A 42 22.67 2.48 11.55
C ARG A 42 22.67 1.54 12.75
N ASP A 43 21.51 0.93 13.03
CA ASP A 43 21.29 -0.01 14.13
C ASP A 43 20.54 -1.23 13.57
N PRO A 44 21.24 -2.17 12.91
CA PRO A 44 20.60 -3.30 12.26
C PRO A 44 19.83 -4.18 13.25
N HIS A 45 18.59 -4.54 12.89
CA HIS A 45 17.74 -5.38 13.71
C HIS A 45 16.98 -6.40 12.86
N GLY A 46 16.37 -7.38 13.52
CA GLY A 46 15.54 -8.38 12.87
C GLY A 46 14.15 -7.86 12.51
N GLY A 47 13.50 -8.49 11.54
CA GLY A 47 12.17 -8.11 11.11
C GLY A 47 11.73 -8.84 9.84
N TYR A 48 10.52 -8.51 9.39
CA TYR A 48 10.01 -9.03 8.12
C TYR A 48 10.61 -8.28 6.94
N ILE A 49 11.12 -9.04 5.98
CA ILE A 49 11.47 -8.53 4.65
C ILE A 49 10.19 -8.48 3.82
N THR A 50 9.90 -7.31 3.28
CA THR A 50 8.66 -7.03 2.56
C THR A 50 8.90 -6.71 1.10
N LYS A 51 7.91 -7.00 0.26
CA LYS A 51 7.94 -6.66 -1.16
C LYS A 51 6.53 -6.38 -1.67
N GLY A 52 6.38 -5.29 -2.42
CA GLY A 52 5.16 -5.00 -3.16
C GLY A 52 4.94 -6.01 -4.29
N ASP A 53 3.70 -6.45 -4.49
CA ASP A 53 3.35 -7.46 -5.50
C ASP A 53 3.71 -7.03 -6.94
N ASN A 54 3.75 -5.72 -7.20
CA ASN A 54 4.14 -5.13 -8.48
C ASN A 54 5.53 -4.46 -8.45
N ASN A 55 6.36 -4.78 -7.46
CA ASN A 55 7.72 -4.24 -7.37
C ASN A 55 8.74 -5.27 -7.90
N PRO A 56 9.83 -4.84 -8.56
CA PRO A 56 10.88 -5.76 -9.02
C PRO A 56 11.73 -6.28 -7.85
N TYR A 57 11.96 -5.48 -6.82
CA TYR A 57 12.86 -5.76 -5.69
C TYR A 57 12.13 -5.71 -4.34
N ILE A 58 12.80 -6.21 -3.29
CA ILE A 58 12.36 -6.07 -1.90
C ILE A 58 12.43 -4.62 -1.44
N ASP A 59 11.66 -4.25 -0.42
CA ASP A 59 11.63 -2.88 0.09
C ASP A 59 12.93 -2.52 0.81
N GLN A 60 13.47 -3.46 1.59
CA GLN A 60 14.70 -3.28 2.36
C GLN A 60 15.89 -3.00 1.42
N GLY A 61 16.53 -1.85 1.62
CA GLY A 61 17.64 -1.36 0.79
C GLY A 61 17.24 -0.65 -0.52
N ASN A 62 15.99 -0.78 -0.99
CA ASN A 62 15.54 -0.19 -2.27
C ASN A 62 14.50 0.92 -2.10
N LEU A 63 13.66 0.85 -1.06
CA LEU A 63 12.61 1.82 -0.80
C LEU A 63 13.12 2.89 0.16
N ARG A 64 13.11 4.15 -0.30
CA ARG A 64 13.49 5.32 0.51
C ARG A 64 12.35 6.31 0.58
N LEU A 65 11.94 6.63 1.80
CA LEU A 65 10.84 7.57 2.06
C LEU A 65 11.38 8.92 2.59
N PRO A 66 10.88 10.06 2.07
CA PRO A 66 11.19 11.37 2.64
C PRO A 66 10.80 11.43 4.12
N GLY A 67 11.70 11.93 4.97
CA GLY A 67 11.46 12.06 6.42
C GLY A 67 11.63 10.77 7.24
N VAL A 68 11.79 9.60 6.60
CA VAL A 68 12.01 8.32 7.28
C VAL A 68 13.40 7.75 6.95
N GLY A 69 13.77 7.76 5.67
CA GLY A 69 15.02 7.15 5.19
C GLY A 69 14.77 5.84 4.45
N VAL A 70 15.76 4.94 4.46
CA VAL A 70 15.65 3.62 3.84
C VAL A 70 14.77 2.74 4.73
N VAL A 71 13.85 2.00 4.12
CA VAL A 71 12.96 1.09 4.88
C VAL A 71 13.78 -0.04 5.48
N GLU A 72 13.60 -0.22 6.79
CA GLU A 72 14.24 -1.24 7.63
C GLU A 72 13.42 -2.55 7.63
N PRO A 73 13.99 -3.69 8.05
CA PRO A 73 13.23 -4.92 8.28
C PRO A 73 12.05 -4.64 9.22
N VAL A 74 10.84 -5.08 8.87
CA VAL A 74 9.64 -4.63 9.58
C VAL A 74 9.52 -5.34 10.93
N GLU A 75 9.64 -4.58 12.02
CA GLU A 75 9.37 -5.10 13.36
C GLU A 75 7.87 -5.43 13.57
N LYS A 76 7.57 -6.33 14.51
CA LYS A 76 6.20 -6.80 14.75
C LYS A 76 5.29 -5.67 15.25
N GLU A 77 5.84 -4.80 16.08
CA GLU A 77 5.23 -3.61 16.67
C GLU A 77 4.88 -2.54 15.62
N TRP A 78 5.55 -2.54 14.47
CA TRP A 78 5.26 -1.62 13.38
C TRP A 78 4.08 -2.07 12.53
N ILE A 79 3.71 -3.35 12.62
CA ILE A 79 2.58 -3.93 11.89
C ILE A 79 1.28 -3.47 12.55
N ILE A 80 0.46 -2.78 11.77
CA ILE A 80 -0.86 -2.28 12.21
C ILE A 80 -2.01 -3.14 11.69
N GLY A 81 -1.76 -4.03 10.72
CA GLY A 81 -2.79 -4.92 10.20
C GLY A 81 -2.23 -6.03 9.31
N LYS A 82 -3.07 -7.03 9.08
CA LYS A 82 -2.84 -8.15 8.15
C LYS A 82 -4.06 -8.31 7.26
N ALA A 83 -3.84 -8.47 5.96
CA ALA A 83 -4.93 -8.75 5.03
C ALA A 83 -5.43 -10.20 5.21
N LEU A 84 -6.74 -10.37 5.36
CA LEU A 84 -7.37 -11.68 5.55
C LEU A 84 -8.05 -12.20 4.27
N PHE A 85 -8.59 -11.29 3.47
CA PHE A 85 -9.23 -11.59 2.20
C PHE A 85 -9.07 -10.42 1.24
N ALA A 86 -9.17 -10.70 -0.06
CA ALA A 86 -9.17 -9.68 -1.10
C ALA A 86 -10.57 -9.59 -1.72
N VAL A 87 -11.05 -8.36 -1.93
CA VAL A 87 -12.24 -8.10 -2.76
C VAL A 87 -11.73 -7.80 -4.17
N PRO A 88 -11.96 -8.68 -5.16
CA PRO A 88 -11.52 -8.44 -6.52
C PRO A 88 -12.01 -7.10 -7.05
N LEU A 89 -11.19 -6.44 -7.86
CA LEU A 89 -11.46 -5.17 -8.55
C LEU A 89 -11.65 -3.93 -7.66
N LEU A 90 -11.85 -4.07 -6.34
CA LEU A 90 -12.10 -2.92 -5.47
C LEU A 90 -10.94 -1.91 -5.48
N GLY A 91 -9.70 -2.39 -5.61
CA GLY A 91 -8.50 -1.55 -5.73
C GLY A 91 -8.42 -0.71 -7.02
N TYR A 92 -9.21 -1.03 -8.06
CA TYR A 92 -9.24 -0.21 -9.29
C TYR A 92 -9.92 1.14 -9.09
N LEU A 93 -10.83 1.27 -8.10
CA LEU A 93 -11.50 2.53 -7.80
C LEU A 93 -10.50 3.64 -7.42
N PRO A 94 -9.63 3.47 -6.39
CA PRO A 94 -8.63 4.48 -6.09
C PRO A 94 -7.53 4.58 -7.15
N LEU A 95 -7.23 3.49 -7.89
CA LEU A 95 -6.20 3.49 -8.93
C LEU A 95 -6.59 4.32 -10.16
N HIS A 96 -7.86 4.29 -10.55
CA HIS A 96 -8.44 5.02 -11.69
C HIS A 96 -9.44 6.08 -11.22
N LEU A 97 -9.05 6.85 -10.20
CA LEU A 97 -9.92 7.80 -9.54
C LEU A 97 -10.49 8.84 -10.52
N PHE A 98 -9.68 9.32 -11.46
CA PHE A 98 -10.10 10.33 -12.44
C PHE A 98 -11.09 9.77 -13.47
N GLU A 99 -10.80 8.61 -14.03
CA GLU A 99 -11.66 7.93 -14.99
C GLU A 99 -13.01 7.60 -14.35
N PHE A 100 -12.99 7.12 -13.10
CA PHE A 100 -14.19 6.86 -12.34
C PHE A 100 -14.98 8.15 -12.04
N ALA A 101 -14.30 9.23 -11.63
CA ALA A 101 -14.94 10.52 -11.39
C ALA A 101 -15.63 11.08 -12.66
N ILE A 102 -14.96 11.00 -13.81
CA ILE A 102 -15.54 11.42 -15.10
C ILE A 102 -16.78 10.59 -15.42
N LEU A 103 -16.72 9.27 -15.26
CA LEU A 103 -17.87 8.38 -15.46
C LEU A 103 -19.07 8.79 -14.60
N VAL A 104 -18.83 9.05 -13.31
CA VAL A 104 -19.89 9.49 -12.36
C VAL A 104 -20.48 10.83 -12.78
N ILE A 105 -19.64 11.81 -13.15
CA ILE A 105 -20.11 13.13 -13.63
C ILE A 105 -20.99 12.98 -14.88
N VAL A 106 -20.57 12.16 -15.85
CA VAL A 106 -21.35 11.90 -17.06
C VAL A 106 -22.71 11.27 -16.71
N ILE A 107 -22.75 10.30 -15.79
CA ILE A 107 -23.99 9.69 -15.32
C ILE A 107 -24.91 10.73 -14.67
N ILE A 108 -24.37 11.62 -13.84
CA ILE A 108 -25.13 12.70 -13.18
C ILE A 108 -25.72 13.65 -14.23
N ILE A 109 -24.94 14.05 -15.24
CA ILE A 109 -25.41 14.93 -16.33
C ILE A 109 -26.52 14.26 -17.12
N ILE A 110 -26.36 12.98 -17.49
CA ILE A 110 -27.40 12.23 -18.22
C ILE A 110 -28.67 12.12 -17.37
N HIS A 111 -28.52 11.76 -16.10
CA HIS A 111 -29.64 11.67 -15.16
C HIS A 111 -30.38 13.00 -15.09
N ASP A 112 -29.69 14.11 -14.86
CA ASP A 112 -30.31 15.44 -14.80
C ASP A 112 -31.05 15.79 -16.10
N LEU A 113 -30.40 15.61 -17.27
CA LEU A 113 -31.03 15.89 -18.57
C LEU A 113 -32.28 15.04 -18.84
N VAL A 114 -32.29 13.77 -18.43
CA VAL A 114 -33.43 12.87 -18.63
C VAL A 114 -34.56 13.21 -17.64
N PHE A 115 -34.24 13.35 -16.36
CA PHE A 115 -35.23 13.62 -15.31
C PHE A 115 -35.84 15.02 -15.41
N VAL A 116 -35.06 16.04 -15.78
CA VAL A 116 -35.59 17.39 -16.07
C VAL A 116 -36.54 17.36 -17.28
N ARG A 117 -36.21 16.59 -18.31
CA ARG A 117 -37.09 16.43 -19.49
C ARG A 117 -38.38 15.68 -19.18
N TRP A 118 -38.33 14.68 -18.30
CA TRP A 118 -39.53 13.96 -17.86
C TRP A 118 -40.45 14.86 -17.05
N LYS A 119 -39.92 15.61 -16.09
CA LYS A 119 -40.72 16.51 -15.25
C LYS A 119 -41.47 17.59 -16.05
N ARG A 120 -40.87 18.09 -17.14
CA ARG A 120 -41.49 19.05 -18.08
C ARG A 120 -42.55 18.44 -19.02
N LYS A 121 -42.62 17.12 -19.13
CA LYS A 121 -43.59 16.43 -19.99
C LYS A 121 -44.88 16.07 -19.23
N ASP A 122 -44.78 16.05 -17.90
CA ASP A 122 -45.89 15.78 -16.97
C ASP A 122 -46.55 17.07 -16.44
N GLU A 123 -46.04 18.25 -16.82
CA GLU A 123 -46.64 19.60 -16.65
C GLU A 123 -47.35 20.05 -17.93
#